data_AF-A0A6C0I6K6-F1
#
_entry.id   AF-A0A6C0I6K6-F1
#
_cell.length_a   1.000
_cell.length_b   1.000
_cell.length_c   1.000
_cell.angle_alpha   90.00
_cell.angle_beta   90.00
_cell.angle_gamma   90.00
#
_symmetry.space_group_name_H-M   'P 1'
#
loop_
_entity.id
_entity.type
_entity.pdbx_description
1 polymer ?
#
loop_
_entity_poly.entity_id
_entity_poly.type
_entity_poly.pdbx_seq_one_letter_code
_entity_poly.pdbx_strand_id
1 'polypeptide(L)'
;MSKLLQLFFYYQTLIKIFHWQTKKYAQHVASDQLYTTLLPLIDQWVEVYQGKYPTLTFDKDNSLSVPLRNMDLDDFKLHLQQFKSFLMDKLPTYINHGKMQNTDLLNIRDEMLAITNKTLYLLQLE
;
A
#
# COMPACT_ATOMS: atom_id res chain seq x y z
N MET A 1 12.26 5.76 -6.91
CA MET A 1 11.87 4.35 -6.68
C MET A 1 12.09 3.87 -5.24
N SER A 2 13.27 4.03 -4.64
CA SER A 2 13.54 3.54 -3.27
C SER A 2 12.56 4.05 -2.19
N LYS A 3 12.21 5.35 -2.20
CA LYS A 3 11.18 5.94 -1.31
C LYS A 3 9.78 5.37 -1.54
N LEU A 4 9.46 4.99 -2.77
CA LEU A 4 8.17 4.38 -3.12
C LEU A 4 8.05 2.98 -2.52
N LEU A 5 9.11 2.16 -2.64
CA LEU A 5 9.15 0.86 -1.98
C LEU A 5 9.10 0.97 -0.46
N GLN A 6 9.80 1.94 0.14
CA GLN A 6 9.73 2.16 1.58
C GLN A 6 8.28 2.43 2.04
N LEU A 7 7.50 3.21 1.27
CA LEU A 7 6.09 3.43 1.55
C LEU A 7 5.27 2.14 1.44
N PHE A 8 5.49 1.34 0.39
CA PHE A 8 4.80 0.05 0.27
C PHE A 8 5.12 -0.89 1.44
N PHE A 9 6.39 -1.03 1.82
CA PHE A 9 6.78 -1.81 2.99
C PHE A 9 6.19 -1.26 4.29
N TYR A 10 6.12 0.07 4.43
CA TYR A 10 5.48 0.71 5.57
C TYR A 10 4.02 0.29 5.70
N TYR A 11 3.21 0.39 4.64
CA TYR A 11 1.81 -0.01 4.69
C TYR A 11 1.61 -1.50 4.91
N GLN A 12 2.41 -2.37 4.27
CA GLN A 12 2.36 -3.82 4.52
C GLN A 12 2.58 -4.15 6.01
N THR A 13 3.59 -3.52 6.60
CA THR A 13 3.96 -3.73 8.00
C THR A 13 2.88 -3.20 8.95
N LEU A 14 2.40 -1.99 8.70
CA LEU A 14 1.31 -1.35 9.45
C LEU A 14 0.04 -2.21 9.48
N ILE A 15 -0.36 -2.79 8.34
CA ILE A 15 -1.54 -3.66 8.27
C ILE A 15 -1.37 -4.87 9.19
N LYS A 16 -0.19 -5.50 9.21
CA LYS A 16 0.08 -6.65 10.08
C LYS A 16 0.16 -6.29 11.56
N ILE A 17 0.74 -5.12 11.88
CA ILE A 17 0.73 -4.63 13.26
C ILE A 17 -0.71 -4.50 13.77
N PHE A 18 -1.58 -3.80 13.02
CA PHE A 18 -2.98 -3.65 13.38
C PHE A 18 -3.67 -5.01 13.56
N HIS A 19 -3.48 -5.91 12.59
CA HIS A 19 -4.04 -7.26 12.60
C HIS A 19 -3.66 -8.06 13.87
N TRP A 20 -2.42 -7.94 14.34
CA TRP A 20 -1.98 -8.60 15.58
C TRP A 20 -2.46 -7.91 16.86
N GLN A 21 -2.63 -6.59 16.82
CA GLN A 21 -2.95 -5.79 18.01
C GLN A 21 -4.45 -5.73 18.30
N THR A 22 -5.30 -5.76 17.28
CA THR A 22 -6.75 -5.76 17.46
C THR A 22 -7.22 -6.94 18.33
N LYS A 23 -8.23 -6.68 19.16
CA LYS A 23 -8.93 -7.68 19.98
C LYS A 23 -10.33 -8.01 19.46
N LYS A 24 -10.76 -7.39 18.36
CA LYS A 24 -12.04 -7.69 17.72
C LYS A 24 -11.84 -8.67 16.56
N TYR A 25 -12.61 -9.75 16.53
CA TYR A 25 -12.51 -10.77 15.49
C TYR A 25 -12.78 -10.20 14.08
N ALA A 26 -13.79 -9.33 13.93
CA ALA A 26 -14.10 -8.70 12.64
C ALA A 26 -12.93 -7.86 12.10
N GLN A 27 -12.29 -7.04 12.96
CA GLN A 27 -11.10 -6.26 12.63
C GLN A 27 -9.93 -7.15 12.21
N HIS A 28 -9.70 -8.24 12.94
CA HIS A 28 -8.63 -9.19 12.67
C HIS A 28 -8.79 -9.85 11.29
N VAL A 29 -10.01 -10.29 10.96
CA VAL A 29 -10.34 -10.90 9.67
C VAL A 29 -10.26 -9.87 8.54
N ALA A 30 -10.84 -8.68 8.72
CA ALA A 30 -10.82 -7.63 7.70
C ALA A 30 -9.40 -7.16 7.35
N SER A 31 -8.54 -7.00 8.36
CA SER A 31 -7.13 -6.62 8.15
C SER A 31 -6.29 -7.73 7.53
N ASP A 32 -6.56 -9.01 7.83
CA ASP A 32 -5.87 -10.12 7.16
C ASP A 32 -6.30 -10.26 5.69
N GLN A 33 -7.59 -10.08 5.42
CA GLN A 33 -8.10 -10.05 4.04
C GLN A 33 -7.51 -8.87 3.27
N LEU A 34 -7.39 -7.69 3.88
CA LEU A 34 -6.70 -6.56 3.27
C LEU A 34 -5.26 -6.94 2.92
N TYR A 35 -4.51 -7.52 3.86
CA TYR A 35 -3.12 -7.88 3.64
C TYR A 35 -2.94 -8.88 2.49
N THR A 36 -3.71 -9.97 2.51
CA THR A 36 -3.60 -11.07 1.54
C THR A 36 -4.07 -10.70 0.13
N THR A 37 -4.89 -9.66 -0.01
CA THR A 37 -5.36 -9.17 -1.33
C THR A 37 -4.55 -7.97 -1.84
N LEU A 38 -4.10 -7.08 -0.95
CA LEU A 38 -3.32 -5.91 -1.33
C LEU A 38 -1.85 -6.24 -1.64
N LEU A 39 -1.23 -7.14 -0.87
CA LEU A 39 0.20 -7.45 -1.04
C LEU A 39 0.54 -7.99 -2.45
N PRO A 40 -0.23 -8.94 -3.02
CA PRO A 40 0.01 -9.40 -4.39
C PRO A 40 -0.09 -8.28 -5.43
N LEU A 41 -1.01 -7.32 -5.25
CA LEU A 41 -1.17 -6.19 -6.17
C LEU A 41 -0.01 -5.19 -6.06
N ILE A 42 0.52 -4.96 -4.85
CA ILE A 42 1.71 -4.13 -4.66
C ILE A 42 2.90 -4.76 -5.38
N ASP A 43 3.11 -6.07 -5.20
CA ASP A 43 4.20 -6.81 -5.85
C ASP A 43 4.06 -6.76 -7.37
N GLN A 44 2.88 -7.10 -7.90
CA GLN A 44 2.57 -7.01 -9.32
C GLN A 44 2.82 -5.60 -9.88
N TRP A 45 2.41 -4.54 -9.15
CA TRP A 45 2.65 -3.17 -9.57
C TRP A 45 4.14 -2.85 -9.67
N VAL A 46 4.93 -3.26 -8.67
CA VAL A 46 6.38 -3.03 -8.63
C VAL A 46 7.08 -3.79 -9.77
N GLU A 47 6.71 -5.03 -10.03
CA GLU A 47 7.28 -5.84 -11.10
C GLU A 47 6.93 -5.29 -12.48
N VAL A 48 5.67 -4.91 -12.71
CA VAL A 48 5.24 -4.26 -13.97
C VAL A 48 5.98 -2.93 -14.17
N TYR A 49 6.18 -2.16 -13.11
CA TYR A 49 6.95 -0.92 -13.18
C TYR A 49 8.40 -1.20 -13.59
N GLN A 50 9.07 -2.18 -12.95
CA GLN A 50 10.45 -2.54 -13.26
C GLN A 50 10.62 -3.18 -14.65
N GLY A 51 9.56 -3.78 -15.21
CA GLY A 51 9.56 -4.24 -16.60
C GLY A 51 9.55 -3.11 -17.64
N LYS A 52 9.14 -1.89 -17.25
CA LYS A 52 9.03 -0.71 -18.13
C LYS A 52 10.11 0.34 -17.88
N TYR A 53 10.60 0.44 -16.65
CA TYR A 53 11.47 1.49 -16.17
C TYR A 53 12.76 0.92 -15.57
N PRO A 54 13.83 1.74 -15.42
CA PRO A 54 15.10 1.28 -14.86
C PRO A 54 14.92 0.53 -13.53
N THR A 55 15.75 -0.49 -13.35
CA THR A 55 15.72 -1.40 -12.20
C THR A 55 15.91 -0.65 -10.89
N LEU A 56 15.22 -1.12 -9.85
CA LEU A 56 15.38 -0.65 -8.48
C LEU A 56 16.84 -0.79 -8.02
N THR A 57 17.42 0.29 -7.54
CA THR A 57 18.66 0.28 -6.76
C THR A 57 18.46 1.00 -5.44
N PHE A 58 18.97 0.39 -4.36
CA PHE A 58 19.16 1.11 -3.11
C PHE A 58 20.54 1.77 -3.09
N ASP A 59 20.61 2.92 -2.44
CA ASP A 59 21.87 3.58 -2.16
C ASP A 59 22.66 2.69 -1.19
N LYS A 60 23.93 2.44 -1.51
CA LYS A 60 24.80 1.58 -0.69
C LYS A 60 25.14 2.22 0.65
N ASP A 61 25.16 3.55 0.70
CA ASP A 61 25.58 4.32 1.86
C ASP A 61 24.39 4.83 2.69
N ASN A 62 23.16 4.63 2.20
CA ASN A 62 21.94 5.15 2.83
C ASN A 62 20.88 4.07 3.04
N SER A 63 20.53 3.84 4.31
CA SER A 63 19.49 2.87 4.69
C SER A 63 18.12 3.54 4.77
N LEU A 64 17.08 2.79 4.40
CA LEU A 64 15.69 3.19 4.60
C LEU A 64 15.11 2.35 5.75
N SER A 65 14.44 3.00 6.69
CA SER A 65 13.82 2.34 7.84
C SER A 65 12.30 2.37 7.74
N VAL A 66 11.65 1.33 8.25
CA VAL A 66 10.20 1.24 8.42
C VAL A 66 9.91 1.24 9.92
N PRO A 67 9.38 2.34 10.48
CA PRO A 67 9.12 2.40 11.92
C PRO A 67 7.93 1.51 12.31
N LEU A 68 8.07 0.75 13.39
CA LEU A 68 6.99 -0.01 14.02
C LEU A 68 6.41 0.82 15.16
N ARG A 69 5.08 0.95 15.20
CA ARG A 69 4.35 1.70 16.23
C ARG A 69 3.06 0.95 16.57
N ASN A 70 2.53 1.16 17.77
CA ASN A 70 1.19 0.67 18.08
C ASN A 70 0.17 1.26 17.11
N MET A 71 -0.86 0.47 16.82
CA MET A 71 -1.91 0.80 15.88
C MET A 71 -3.26 0.40 16.48
N ASP A 72 -4.01 1.39 16.92
CA ASP A 72 -5.44 1.21 17.17
C ASP A 72 -6.25 1.35 15.89
N LEU A 73 -7.58 1.25 16.01
CA LEU A 73 -8.48 1.33 14.88
C LEU A 73 -8.48 2.71 14.21
N ASP A 74 -8.46 3.79 14.99
CA ASP A 74 -8.59 5.15 14.46
C ASP A 74 -7.30 5.53 13.74
N ASP A 75 -6.15 5.20 14.33
CA ASP A 75 -4.84 5.30 13.69
C ASP A 75 -4.81 4.47 12.40
N PHE A 76 -5.29 3.23 12.43
CA PHE A 76 -5.29 2.37 11.24
C PHE A 76 -6.15 2.94 10.11
N LYS A 77 -7.37 3.40 10.44
CA LYS A 77 -8.27 4.07 9.48
C LYS A 77 -7.63 5.32 8.88
N LEU A 78 -6.99 6.14 9.70
CA LEU A 78 -6.28 7.33 9.24
C LEU A 78 -5.17 6.96 8.24
N HIS A 79 -4.37 5.95 8.53
CA HIS A 79 -3.32 5.49 7.62
C HIS A 79 -3.88 4.89 6.33
N LEU A 80 -5.01 4.17 6.36
CA LEU A 80 -5.66 3.71 5.13
C LEU A 80 -6.18 4.87 4.27
N GLN A 81 -6.69 5.95 4.89
CA GLN A 81 -7.05 7.16 4.15
C GLN A 81 -5.82 7.83 3.52
N GLN A 82 -4.71 7.89 4.23
CA GLN A 82 -3.45 8.41 3.69
C GLN A 82 -2.93 7.53 2.54
N PHE A 83 -3.04 6.21 2.65
CA PHE A 83 -2.69 5.28 1.57
C PHE A 83 -3.56 5.53 0.34
N LYS A 84 -4.88 5.68 0.52
CA LYS A 84 -5.81 6.05 -0.53
C LYS A 84 -5.40 7.35 -1.23
N SER A 85 -5.15 8.43 -0.48
CA SER A 85 -4.67 9.70 -1.06
C SER A 85 -3.34 9.52 -1.79
N PHE A 86 -2.42 8.73 -1.24
CA PHE A 86 -1.18 8.38 -1.92
C PHE A 86 -1.42 7.69 -3.27
N LEU A 87 -2.31 6.68 -3.34
CA LEU A 87 -2.67 6.00 -4.59
C LEU A 87 -3.32 6.94 -5.61
N MET A 88 -4.14 7.89 -5.16
CA MET A 88 -4.85 8.82 -6.02
C MET A 88 -3.97 9.95 -6.55
N ASP A 89 -3.17 10.56 -5.67
CA ASP A 89 -2.54 11.86 -5.94
C ASP A 89 -1.04 11.75 -6.19
N LYS A 90 -0.36 10.81 -5.54
CA LYS A 90 1.11 10.71 -5.55
C LYS A 90 1.61 9.59 -6.44
N LEU A 91 1.02 8.40 -6.36
CA LEU A 91 1.46 7.26 -7.16
C LEU A 91 1.44 7.55 -8.68
N PRO A 92 0.40 8.21 -9.24
CA PRO A 92 0.38 8.54 -10.66
C PRO A 92 1.52 9.46 -11.11
N THR A 93 2.02 10.34 -10.23
CA THR A 93 3.13 11.24 -10.59
C THR A 93 4.44 10.50 -10.81
N TYR A 94 4.61 9.28 -10.29
CA TYR A 94 5.79 8.44 -10.52
C TYR A 94 5.78 7.74 -11.88
N ILE A 95 4.62 7.66 -12.53
CA ILE A 95 4.43 6.94 -13.80
C ILE A 95 4.03 7.86 -14.96
N ASN A 96 3.60 9.10 -14.72
CA ASN A 96 3.25 10.06 -15.77
C ASN A 96 4.47 10.76 -16.43
N HIS A 97 5.56 10.04 -16.63
CA HIS A 97 6.77 10.54 -17.30
C HIS A 97 6.79 10.07 -18.77
N GLY A 98 5.95 10.63 -19.65
CA GLY A 98 6.11 10.47 -21.11
C GLY A 98 4.84 10.24 -21.93
N LYS A 99 5.03 9.81 -23.19
CA LYS A 99 3.98 9.56 -24.20
C LYS A 99 3.26 8.20 -24.04
N MET A 100 3.76 7.32 -23.17
CA MET A 100 3.21 5.98 -22.97
C MET A 100 2.12 6.05 -21.90
N GLN A 101 0.90 5.68 -22.26
CA GLN A 101 -0.17 5.59 -21.27
C GLN A 101 0.06 4.32 -20.43
N ASN A 102 0.45 4.49 -19.17
CA ASN A 102 0.65 3.39 -18.22
C ASN A 102 -0.67 2.83 -17.69
N THR A 103 -1.57 2.48 -18.60
CA THR A 103 -2.92 2.02 -18.27
C THR A 103 -2.92 0.73 -17.46
N ASP A 104 -1.91 -0.13 -17.65
CA ASP A 104 -1.70 -1.33 -16.85
C ASP A 104 -1.34 -1.02 -15.39
N LEU A 105 -0.37 -0.12 -15.16
CA LEU A 105 -0.02 0.33 -13.80
C LEU A 105 -1.17 1.10 -13.13
N LEU A 106 -1.94 1.88 -13.92
CA LEU A 106 -3.13 2.56 -13.42
C LEU A 106 -4.24 1.59 -13.05
N ASN A 107 -4.46 0.53 -13.84
CA ASN A 107 -5.42 -0.53 -13.52
C ASN A 107 -5.06 -1.23 -12.20
N ILE A 108 -3.80 -1.64 -12.03
CA ILE A 108 -3.37 -2.29 -10.77
C ILE A 108 -3.52 -1.33 -9.58
N ARG A 109 -3.22 -0.04 -9.77
CA ARG A 109 -3.47 1.00 -8.75
C ARG A 109 -4.95 1.09 -8.40
N ASP A 110 -5.84 1.07 -9.39
CA ASP A 110 -7.29 1.15 -9.16
C ASP A 110 -7.81 -0.07 -8.40
N GLU A 111 -7.27 -1.27 -8.64
CA GLU A 111 -7.56 -2.46 -7.84
C GLU A 111 -7.11 -2.32 -6.38
N MET A 112 -5.89 -1.80 -6.14
CA MET A 112 -5.42 -1.48 -4.77
C MET A 112 -6.35 -0.49 -4.07
N LEU A 113 -6.81 0.54 -4.81
CA LEU A 113 -7.71 1.57 -4.30
C LEU A 113 -9.09 0.99 -3.98
N ALA A 114 -9.62 0.10 -4.81
CA ALA A 114 -10.89 -0.59 -4.59
C ALA A 114 -10.85 -1.43 -3.31
N ILE A 115 -9.80 -2.23 -3.12
CA ILE A 115 -9.58 -3.04 -1.91
C ILE A 115 -9.46 -2.16 -0.66
N THR A 116 -8.74 -1.04 -0.76
CA THR A 116 -8.58 -0.08 0.35
C THR A 116 -9.94 0.53 0.76
N ASN A 117 -10.74 0.99 -0.21
CA ASN A 117 -12.07 1.54 0.05
C ASN A 117 -13.03 0.49 0.62
N LYS A 118 -13.02 -0.74 0.09
CA LYS A 118 -13.81 -1.85 0.61
C LYS A 118 -13.47 -2.14 2.06
N THR A 119 -12.19 -2.18 2.40
CA THR A 119 -11.74 -2.44 3.77
C THR A 119 -12.18 -1.33 4.73
N LEU A 120 -12.05 -0.06 4.31
CA LEU A 120 -12.53 1.08 5.09
C LEU A 120 -14.02 0.98 5.41
N TYR A 121 -14.84 0.51 4.47
CA TYR A 121 -16.26 0.23 4.70
C TYR A 121 -16.47 -0.94 5.68
N LEU A 122 -15.76 -2.06 5.51
CA LEU A 122 -15.88 -3.22 6.40
C LEU A 122 -15.53 -2.87 7.85
N LEU A 123 -14.51 -2.02 8.07
CA LEU A 123 -14.12 -1.52 9.39
C LEU A 123 -15.13 -0.53 10.00
N GLN A 124 -16.21 -0.18 9.31
CA GLN A 124 -17.34 0.58 9.87
C GLN A 124 -18.46 -0.33 10.39
N LEU A 125 -18.43 -1.63 10.05
CA LEU A 125 -19.48 -2.61 10.40
C LEU A 125 -19.19 -3.37 11.71
N GLU A 126 -18.20 -2.95 12.49
CA GLU A 126 -17.55 -3.68 13.59
C GLU A 126 -17.84 -3.17 15.00
#